data_AF-A0A661JPU6-F1
#
_entry.id   AF-A0A661JPU6-F1
#
_cell.length_a   1.000
_cell.length_b   1.000
_cell.length_c   1.000
_cell.angle_alpha   90.00
_cell.angle_beta   90.00
_cell.angle_gamma   90.00
#
_symmetry.space_group_name_H-M   'P 1'
#
loop_
_entity.id
_entity.type
_entity.pdbx_description
1 polymer ?
#
loop_
_entity_poly.entity_id
_entity_poly.type
_entity_poly.pdbx_seq_one_letter_code
_entity_poly.pdbx_strand_id
1 'polypeptide(L)' 'MLRRIIFLFLVFFFGCGYHFVGKGRLPGEIGSIAIAPFENQTDEPHLGKIMEEALRAELIRRRGVKVVEEGSAEAILK' A
#
# COMPACT_ATOMS: atom_id res chain seq x y z
N MET A 1 39.21 -9.22 21.52
CA MET A 1 37.98 -9.93 21.15
C MET A 1 36.72 -9.19 21.66
N LEU A 2 36.60 -8.95 22.97
CA LEU A 2 35.40 -8.36 23.60
C LEU A 2 34.94 -7.01 23.01
N ARG A 3 35.87 -6.11 22.68
CA ARG A 3 35.55 -4.79 22.09
C ARG A 3 34.88 -4.86 20.71
N ARG A 4 35.19 -5.88 19.90
CA ARG A 4 34.56 -6.08 18.58
C ARG A 4 33.14 -6.62 18.71
N ILE A 5 32.91 -7.48 19.69
CA ILE A 5 31.58 -8.04 19.98
C ILE A 5 30.61 -6.95 20.45
N ILE A 6 31.09 -6.03 21.28
CA ILE A 6 30.30 -4.88 21.76
C ILE A 6 29.85 -3.98 20.60
N PHE A 7 30.75 -3.70 19.66
CA PHE A 7 30.44 -2.87 18.48
C PHE A 7 29.39 -3.51 17.56
N LEU A 8 29.45 -4.84 17.37
CA LEU A 8 28.46 -5.58 16.58
C LEU A 8 27.08 -5.58 17.23
N PHE A 9 27.00 -5.68 18.56
CA PHE A 9 25.72 -5.65 19.28
C PHE A 9 25.04 -4.27 19.24
N LEU A 10 25.82 -3.20 19.22
CA LEU A 10 25.31 -1.82 19.12
C LEU A 10 24.54 -1.58 17.80
N VAL A 11 24.97 -2.18 16.69
CA VAL A 11 24.30 -2.02 15.38
C VAL A 11 22.87 -2.59 15.38
N PHE A 12 22.59 -3.64 16.15
CA PHE A 12 21.27 -4.25 16.21
C PHE A 12 20.24 -3.42 17.01
N PHE A 13 20.68 -2.57 17.94
CA PHE A 13 19.80 -1.74 18.76
C PHE A 13 19.54 -0.34 18.21
N PHE A 14 20.32 0.12 17.21
CA PHE A 14 20.18 1.45 16.59
C PHE A 14 19.45 1.44 15.24
N GLY A 15 18.85 0.32 14.82
CA GLY A 15 17.93 0.32 13.69
C GLY A 15 16.61 0.99 14.05
N CYS A 16 16.01 1.76 13.14
CA CYS A 16 14.72 2.47 13.34
C CYS A 16 13.49 1.57 13.59
N GLY A 17 13.67 0.28 13.93
CA GLY A 17 12.56 -0.61 14.31
C GLY A 17 11.49 -0.75 13.24
N TYR A 18 11.84 -0.63 11.96
CA TYR A 18 10.88 -0.69 10.86
C TYR A 18 10.28 -2.09 10.80
N HIS A 19 9.05 -2.23 11.29
CA HIS A 19 8.34 -3.49 11.33
C HIS A 19 7.15 -3.42 10.38
N PHE A 20 6.90 -4.49 9.62
CA PHE A 20 5.73 -4.57 8.78
C PHE A 20 4.48 -4.66 9.67
N VAL A 21 3.58 -3.69 9.56
CA VAL A 21 2.33 -3.61 10.34
C VAL A 21 1.32 -4.72 9.94
N GLY A 22 1.72 -5.66 9.08
CA GLY A 22 0.86 -6.75 8.59
C GLY A 22 -0.21 -6.25 7.62
N LYS A 23 -1.37 -6.92 7.62
CA LYS A 23 -2.52 -6.52 6.79
C LYS A 23 -3.18 -5.28 7.41
N GLY A 24 -2.78 -4.10 6.97
CA GLY A 24 -3.45 -2.85 7.33
C GLY A 24 -4.93 -2.86 6.90
N ARG A 25 -5.82 -2.35 7.74
CA ARG A 25 -7.21 -2.06 7.35
C ARG A 25 -7.28 -0.74 6.58
N LEU A 26 -8.29 -0.60 5.73
CA LEU A 26 -8.61 0.70 5.18
C LEU A 26 -9.13 1.62 6.30
N PRO A 27 -8.75 2.91 6.29
CA PRO A 27 -9.24 3.86 7.28
C PRO A 27 -10.77 3.98 7.19
N GLY A 28 -11.45 4.10 8.33
CA GLY A 28 -12.91 4.27 8.40
C GLY A 28 -13.73 2.98 8.23
N GLU A 29 -13.11 1.79 8.28
CA GLU A 29 -13.79 0.49 8.15
C GLU A 29 -14.65 0.34 6.88
N ILE A 30 -14.30 1.10 5.83
CA ILE A 30 -15.03 1.10 4.56
C ILE A 30 -15.04 -0.28 3.89
N GLY A 31 -16.24 -0.71 3.49
CA GLY A 31 -16.49 -2.01 2.87
C GLY A 31 -16.49 -1.97 1.33
N SER A 32 -16.67 -0.78 0.76
CA SER A 32 -16.73 -0.55 -0.69
C SER A 32 -15.89 0.64 -1.13
N ILE A 33 -15.17 0.50 -2.24
CA ILE A 33 -14.30 1.55 -2.79
C ILE A 33 -14.41 1.60 -4.31
N ALA A 34 -14.39 2.79 -4.88
CA ALA A 34 -14.20 3.01 -6.31
C ALA A 34 -12.79 3.52 -6.59
N ILE A 35 -12.27 3.14 -7.76
CA ILE A 35 -10.97 3.61 -8.24
C ILE A 35 -11.27 4.46 -9.48
N ALA A 36 -11.01 5.75 -9.39
CA ALA A 36 -11.12 6.66 -10.51
C ALA A 36 -9.91 6.48 -11.44
N PRO A 37 -10.02 6.84 -12.74
CA PRO A 37 -8.90 6.79 -13.67
C PRO A 37 -7.75 7.67 -13.18
N PHE A 38 -6.54 7.12 -13.10
CA PHE A 38 -5.36 7.88 -12.72
C PHE A 38 -4.84 8.74 -13.88
N GLU A 39 -4.57 10.01 -13.59
CA GLU A 39 -3.88 10.89 -14.51
C GLU A 39 -2.40 10.50 -14.60
N ASN A 40 -1.94 10.15 -15.80
CA ASN A 40 -0.55 9.80 -16.03
C ASN A 40 0.29 11.05 -16.25
N GLN A 41 1.12 11.39 -15.26
CA GLN A 41 2.05 12.54 -15.30
C GLN A 41 3.44 12.17 -15.84
N THR A 42 3.57 11.04 -16.53
CA THR A 42 4.83 10.55 -17.10
C THR A 42 4.70 10.36 -18.60
N ASP A 43 5.83 10.26 -19.29
CA ASP A 43 5.87 9.96 -20.72
C ASP A 43 5.59 8.48 -21.05
N GLU A 44 5.45 7.61 -20.04
CA GLU A 44 5.22 6.18 -20.22
C GLU A 44 3.78 5.92 -20.65
N PRO A 45 3.51 5.42 -21.87
CA PRO A 45 2.14 5.21 -22.33
C PRO A 45 1.41 4.16 -21.48
N HIS A 46 0.12 4.37 -21.24
CA HIS A 46 -0.77 3.46 -20.50
C HIS A 46 -0.43 3.24 -19.02
N LEU A 47 0.57 3.92 -18.46
CA LEU A 47 0.97 3.73 -17.07
C LEU A 47 -0.19 3.95 -16.09
N GLY A 48 -1.03 4.96 -16.33
CA GLY A 48 -2.22 5.22 -15.51
C GLY A 48 -3.17 4.01 -15.47
N LYS A 49 -3.43 3.38 -16.62
CA LYS A 49 -4.28 2.17 -16.71
C LYS A 49 -3.63 0.97 -16.03
N ILE A 50 -2.33 0.74 -16.26
CA ILE A 50 -1.59 -0.34 -15.61
C ILE A 50 -1.63 -0.19 -14.09
N MET A 51 -1.45 1.03 -13.59
CA MET A 51 -1.52 1.35 -12.17
C MET A 51 -2.93 1.10 -11.61
N GLU A 52 -3.97 1.53 -12.33
CA GLU A 52 -5.36 1.31 -11.94
C GLU A 52 -5.69 -0.19 -11.83
N GLU A 53 -5.33 -0.98 -12.83
CA GLU A 53 -5.57 -2.43 -12.87
C GLU A 53 -4.80 -3.17 -11.78
N ALA A 54 -3.53 -2.81 -11.57
CA ALA A 54 -2.69 -3.40 -10.52
C ALA A 54 -3.27 -3.11 -9.14
N LEU A 55 -3.71 -1.88 -8.90
CA LEU A 55 -4.29 -1.47 -7.63
C LEU A 55 -5.64 -2.17 -7.38
N ARG A 56 -6.50 -2.23 -8.39
CA ARG A 56 -7.77 -2.97 -8.33
C ARG A 56 -7.54 -4.43 -7.95
N ALA A 57 -6.58 -5.08 -8.60
CA ALA A 57 -6.24 -6.47 -8.32
C ALA A 57 -5.73 -6.67 -6.89
N GLU A 58 -4.92 -5.76 -6.37
CA GLU A 58 -4.37 -5.83 -5.02
C GLU A 58 -5.45 -5.62 -3.94
N LEU A 59 -6.37 -4.67 -4.15
CA LEU A 59 -7.48 -4.40 -3.22
C LEU A 59 -8.43 -5.61 -3.13
N ILE A 60 -8.78 -6.21 -4.27
CA ILE A 60 -9.60 -7.42 -4.34
C ILE A 60 -8.90 -8.59 -3.64
N ARG A 61 -7.59 -8.79 -3.88
CA ARG A 61 -6.85 -9.95 -3.35
C ARG A 61 -6.55 -9.86 -1.85
N ARG A 62 -6.14 -8.67 -1.36
CA ARG A 62 -5.50 -8.58 -0.03
C ARG A 62 -6.33 -7.88 1.03
N ARG A 63 -7.28 -7.04 0.65
CA ARG A 63 -7.95 -6.13 1.59
C ARG A 63 -9.39 -6.53 1.90
N GLY A 64 -9.99 -7.44 1.14
CA GLY A 64 -11.36 -7.91 1.37
C GLY A 64 -12.41 -6.81 1.18
N VAL A 65 -12.07 -5.74 0.47
CA VAL A 65 -12.95 -4.62 0.14
C VAL A 65 -13.60 -4.87 -1.22
N LYS A 66 -14.86 -4.47 -1.39
CA LYS A 66 -15.53 -4.55 -2.69
C LYS A 66 -15.13 -3.37 -3.56
N VAL A 67 -14.56 -3.65 -4.73
CA VAL A 67 -14.35 -2.60 -5.73
C VAL A 67 -15.63 -2.45 -6.54
N VAL A 68 -16.23 -1.26 -6.50
CA VAL A 68 -17.52 -0.94 -7.14
C VAL A 68 -17.40 0.31 -8.00
N GLU A 69 -18.47 0.65 -8.73
CA GLU A 69 -18.55 1.92 -9.47
C GLU A 69 -18.69 3.10 -8.51
N GLU A 70 -18.25 4.29 -8.93
CA GLU A 70 -18.21 5.50 -8.10
C GLU A 70 -19.54 5.82 -7.42
N GLY A 71 -20.67 5.64 -8.12
CA GLY A 71 -22.00 5.93 -7.56
C GLY A 71 -22.45 5.02 -6.42
N SER A 72 -21.76 3.89 -6.20
CA SER A 72 -22.09 2.91 -5.16
C SER A 72 -20.99 2.74 -4.11
N ALA A 73 -19.92 3.53 -4.16
CA ALA A 73 -18.77 3.40 -3.28
C ALA A 73 -18.90 4.27 -2.02
N GLU A 74 -18.49 3.74 -0.87
CA GLU A 74 -18.31 4.51 0.36
C GLU A 74 -17.11 5.46 0.29
N ALA A 75 -16.11 5.13 -0.54
CA ALA A 75 -14.94 5.96 -0.78
C ALA A 75 -14.49 5.90 -2.24
N ILE A 76 -13.94 7.01 -2.73
CA ILE A 76 -13.37 7.11 -4.07
C ILE A 76 -11.87 7.38 -3.93
N LEU A 77 -11.06 6.52 -4.52
CA LEU A 77 -9.63 6.73 -4.67
C LEU A 77 -9.35 7.33 -6.05
N LYS A 78 -8.66 8.47 -6.07
CA LYS A 78 -8.37 9.27 -7.25
C LYS A 78 -6.96 9.83 -7.16
#